data_AF-A0A444K0R4-F1
#
_entry.id   AF-A0A444K0R4-F1
#
_cell.length_a   1.000
_cell.length_b   1.000
_cell.length_c   1.000
_cell.angle_alpha   90.00
_cell.angle_beta   90.00
_cell.angle_gamma   90.00
#
_symmetry.space_group_name_H-M   'P 1'
#
loop_
_entity.id
_entity.type
_entity.pdbx_description
1 polymer ?
#
loop_
_entity_poly.entity_id
_entity_poly.type
_entity_poly.pdbx_seq_one_letter_code
_entity_poly.pdbx_strand_id
1 'polypeptide(L)'
;SKIRSVLHRISVRTQRTLRIANLAELKALGVTPETYGSLSYERTQEIGDAAAFLGFDGILAPSARWPCQNLIVFTERFTPADLSVVSSEPVDWDDWRRRRDAERRQRGGKS
;
A
#
# COMPACT_ATOMS: atom_id res chain seq x y z
N SER A 1 -13.55 -17.19 19.57
CA SER A 1 -12.97 -17.34 18.21
C SER A 1 -11.66 -16.58 18.16
N LYS A 2 -10.51 -17.21 17.90
CA LYS A 2 -9.22 -16.50 17.74
C LYS A 2 -9.14 -16.03 16.28
N ILE A 3 -9.13 -14.72 16.04
CA ILE A 3 -8.95 -14.15 14.69
C ILE A 3 -7.61 -14.67 14.14
N ARG A 4 -7.66 -15.38 13.02
CA ARG A 4 -6.46 -15.80 12.27
C ARG A 4 -6.25 -14.79 11.15
N SER A 5 -5.09 -14.12 11.15
CA SER A 5 -4.70 -13.25 10.05
C SER A 5 -4.20 -14.10 8.88
N VAL A 6 -4.54 -13.70 7.65
CA VAL A 6 -4.11 -14.35 6.41
C VAL A 6 -3.51 -13.29 5.50
N LEU A 7 -2.35 -13.59 4.92
CA LEU A 7 -1.73 -12.77 3.88
C LEU A 7 -2.19 -13.29 2.52
N HIS A 8 -2.77 -12.40 1.72
CA HIS A 8 -3.18 -12.71 0.35
C HIS A 8 -2.23 -12.06 -0.64
N ARG A 9 -1.79 -12.84 -1.62
CA ARG A 9 -1.18 -12.31 -2.84
C ARG A 9 -2.25 -12.24 -3.91
N ILE A 10 -2.51 -11.03 -4.41
CA ILE A 10 -3.54 -10.78 -5.42
C ILE A 10 -2.84 -10.32 -6.70
N SER A 11 -3.14 -10.99 -7.81
CA SER A 11 -2.77 -10.51 -9.14
C SER A 11 -3.83 -9.51 -9.59
N VAL A 12 -3.38 -8.33 -10.00
CA VAL A 12 -4.24 -7.23 -10.42
C VAL A 12 -3.87 -6.85 -11.85
N ARG A 13 -4.86 -6.84 -12.74
CA ARG A 13 -4.71 -6.33 -14.11
C ARG A 13 -5.34 -4.95 -14.20
N THR A 14 -4.54 -3.95 -14.53
CA THR A 14 -5.02 -2.57 -14.76
C THR A 14 -4.83 -2.17 -16.22
N GLN A 15 -5.55 -1.14 -16.66
CA GLN A 15 -5.53 -0.57 -18.00
C GLN A 15 -5.02 0.87 -17.99
N ARG A 16 -5.53 1.72 -17.10
CA ARG A 16 -5.21 3.15 -17.00
C ARG A 16 -5.06 3.57 -15.55
N THR A 17 -3.91 3.25 -14.98
CA THR A 17 -3.56 3.55 -13.59
C THR A 17 -2.71 4.82 -13.51
N LEU A 18 -3.09 5.75 -12.63
CA LEU A 18 -2.28 6.91 -12.34
C LEU A 18 -1.05 6.47 -11.53
N ARG A 19 0.15 6.76 -12.01
CA ARG A 19 1.39 6.42 -11.32
C ARG A 19 1.98 7.66 -10.67
N ILE A 20 2.10 7.62 -9.34
CA ILE A 20 2.79 8.60 -8.51
C ILE A 20 3.97 7.86 -7.88
N ALA A 21 5.14 7.93 -8.49
CA ALA A 21 6.26 7.05 -8.18
C ALA A 21 6.96 7.39 -6.86
N ASN A 22 6.92 8.66 -6.43
CA ASN A 22 7.73 9.15 -5.32
C ASN A 22 7.07 10.35 -4.60
N LEU A 23 7.67 10.74 -3.46
CA LEU A 23 7.19 11.87 -2.65
C LEU A 23 7.30 13.24 -3.37
N ALA A 24 8.22 13.38 -4.34
CA ALA A 24 8.35 14.65 -5.08
C ALA A 24 7.16 14.87 -6.02
N GLU A 25 6.65 13.81 -6.64
CA GLU A 25 5.41 13.88 -7.43
C GLU A 25 4.18 14.15 -6.56
N LEU A 26 4.10 13.55 -5.36
CA LEU A 26 3.07 13.91 -4.38
C LEU A 26 3.15 15.38 -3.97
N LYS A 27 4.36 15.91 -3.78
CA LYS A 27 4.58 17.34 -3.51
C LYS A 27 4.08 18.23 -4.63
N ALA A 28 4.32 17.85 -5.89
CA ALA A 28 3.79 18.57 -7.06
C ALA A 28 2.26 18.57 -7.09
N LEU A 29 1.62 17.56 -6.51
CA LEU A 29 0.16 17.49 -6.33
C LEU A 29 -0.34 18.18 -5.06
N GLY A 30 0.51 18.87 -4.31
CA GLY A 30 0.14 19.64 -3.11
C GLY A 30 0.14 18.85 -1.81
N VAL A 31 0.66 17.61 -1.79
CA VAL A 31 0.84 16.84 -0.56
C VAL A 31 2.16 17.25 0.10
N THR A 32 2.12 17.62 1.37
CA THR A 32 3.31 17.94 2.16
C THR A 32 4.08 16.66 2.53
N PRO A 33 5.28 16.39 1.97
CA PRO A 33 6.01 15.15 2.24
C PRO A 33 6.33 14.93 3.72
N GLU A 34 6.56 16.02 4.45
CA GLU A 34 6.93 16.02 5.88
C GLU A 34 5.78 15.48 6.76
N THR A 35 4.53 15.65 6.31
CA THR A 35 3.33 15.20 7.03
C THR A 35 2.62 14.06 6.32
N TYR A 36 3.19 13.50 5.25
CA TYR A 36 2.55 12.42 4.49
C TYR A 36 2.27 11.16 5.33
N GLY A 37 3.12 10.90 6.34
CA GLY A 37 2.92 9.82 7.33
C GLY A 37 1.84 10.09 8.38
N SER A 38 1.26 11.29 8.42
CA SER A 38 0.27 11.70 9.41
C SER A 38 -1.15 11.27 9.01
N LEU A 39 -2.13 11.55 9.88
CA LEU A 39 -3.55 11.24 9.64
C LEU A 39 -4.28 12.30 8.78
N SER A 40 -3.55 13.23 8.16
CA SER A 40 -4.15 14.22 7.25
C SER A 40 -4.35 13.59 5.86
N TYR A 41 -5.58 13.17 5.58
CA TYR A 41 -5.92 12.47 4.34
C TYR A 41 -6.59 13.36 3.28
N GLU A 42 -6.99 14.58 3.62
CA GLU A 42 -7.81 15.46 2.78
C GLU A 42 -7.23 15.61 1.37
N ARG A 43 -5.97 16.06 1.25
CA ARG A 43 -5.36 16.24 -0.07
C ARG A 43 -5.20 14.94 -0.86
N THR A 44 -4.93 13.83 -0.17
CA THR A 44 -4.82 12.51 -0.83
C THR A 44 -6.17 11.98 -1.29
N GLN A 45 -7.26 12.33 -0.60
CA GLN A 45 -8.62 12.00 -1.00
C GLN A 45 -9.04 12.80 -2.22
N GLU A 46 -8.77 14.12 -2.26
CA GLU A 46 -9.02 14.96 -3.43
C GLU A 46 -8.31 14.44 -4.69
N ILE A 47 -7.06 13.98 -4.54
CA ILE A 47 -6.30 13.35 -5.64
C ILE A 47 -6.99 12.05 -6.08
N GLY A 48 -7.49 11.25 -5.13
CA GLY A 48 -8.29 10.06 -5.38
C GLY A 48 -9.54 10.36 -6.21
N ASP A 49 -10.32 11.34 -5.77
CA ASP A 49 -11.55 11.77 -6.43
C ASP A 49 -11.27 12.29 -7.85
N ALA A 50 -10.23 13.12 -8.01
CA ALA A 50 -9.82 13.63 -9.32
C ALA A 50 -9.38 12.48 -10.26
N ALA A 51 -8.63 11.50 -9.77
CA ALA A 51 -8.23 10.35 -10.58
C ALA A 51 -9.43 9.50 -11.02
N ALA A 52 -10.38 9.25 -10.10
CA ALA A 52 -11.61 8.52 -10.42
C ALA A 52 -12.46 9.28 -11.46
N PHE A 53 -12.62 10.60 -11.28
CA PHE A 53 -13.35 11.48 -12.21
C PHE A 53 -12.72 11.51 -13.60
N LEU A 54 -11.39 11.58 -13.68
CA LEU A 54 -10.65 11.56 -14.94
C LEU A 54 -10.64 10.18 -15.63
N GLY A 55 -11.28 9.16 -15.04
CA GLY A 55 -11.42 7.83 -15.62
C GLY A 55 -10.16 6.97 -15.51
N PHE A 56 -9.34 7.17 -14.48
CA PHE A 56 -8.34 6.16 -14.11
C PHE A 56 -9.03 4.97 -13.44
N ASP A 57 -8.38 3.81 -13.47
CA ASP A 57 -8.84 2.60 -12.77
C ASP A 57 -8.21 2.46 -11.37
N GLY A 58 -7.12 3.16 -11.12
CA GLY A 58 -6.46 3.10 -9.84
C GLY A 58 -5.31 4.08 -9.73
N ILE A 59 -4.64 4.02 -8.60
CA ILE A 59 -3.47 4.83 -8.29
C ILE A 59 -2.38 3.93 -7.74
N LEU A 60 -1.18 4.03 -8.31
CA LEU A 60 0.04 3.52 -7.69
C LEU A 60 0.71 4.70 -6.98
N ALA A 61 0.92 4.60 -5.66
CA ALA A 61 1.47 5.67 -4.84
C ALA A 61 2.52 5.12 -3.84
N PRO A 62 3.48 5.93 -3.36
CA PRO A 62 4.38 5.49 -2.29
C PRO A 62 3.61 5.19 -1.00
N SER A 63 4.07 4.21 -0.23
CA SER A 63 3.52 3.95 1.10
C SER A 63 4.06 4.96 2.11
N ALA A 64 3.17 5.55 2.90
CA ALA A 64 3.53 6.50 3.95
C ALA A 64 4.19 5.82 5.18
N ARG A 65 4.16 4.49 5.27
CA ARG A 65 4.61 3.71 6.45
C ARG A 65 5.83 2.84 6.19
N TRP A 66 6.02 2.40 4.96
CA TRP A 66 7.05 1.43 4.58
C TRP A 66 7.66 1.80 3.22
N PRO A 67 8.92 1.43 2.93
CA PRO A 67 9.58 1.71 1.65
C PRO A 67 9.05 0.78 0.55
N CYS A 68 7.77 0.93 0.22
CA CYS A 68 7.07 0.18 -0.83
C CYS A 68 6.04 1.07 -1.54
N GLN A 69 5.32 0.48 -2.49
CA GLN A 69 4.21 1.14 -3.19
C GLN A 69 2.89 0.55 -2.72
N ASN A 70 1.85 1.39 -2.66
CA ASN A 70 0.46 1.00 -2.50
C ASN A 70 -0.22 1.05 -3.87
N LEU A 71 -1.09 0.07 -4.13
CA LEU A 71 -2.03 0.10 -5.24
C LEU A 71 -3.43 0.37 -4.69
N ILE A 72 -4.04 1.46 -5.14
CA ILE A 72 -5.43 1.84 -4.90
C ILE A 72 -6.22 1.40 -6.12
N VAL A 73 -7.34 0.71 -5.91
CA VAL A 73 -8.19 0.14 -6.96
C VAL A 73 -9.57 0.78 -6.86
N PHE A 74 -10.03 1.42 -7.94
CA PHE A 74 -11.41 1.91 -8.04
C PHE A 74 -12.30 0.78 -8.55
N THR A 75 -12.95 0.08 -7.63
CA THR A 75 -13.59 -1.23 -7.88
C THR A 75 -14.65 -1.22 -8.98
N GLU A 76 -15.28 -0.08 -9.24
CA GLU A 76 -16.27 0.11 -10.31
C GLU A 76 -15.67 -0.04 -11.72
N ARG A 77 -14.33 0.00 -11.84
CA ARG A 77 -13.59 -0.16 -13.10
C ARG A 77 -13.05 -1.57 -13.32
N PHE A 78 -13.29 -2.49 -12.39
CA PHE A 78 -12.74 -3.86 -12.41
C PHE A 78 -13.85 -4.89 -12.51
N THR A 79 -13.51 -6.02 -13.13
CA THR A 79 -14.30 -7.24 -13.07
C THR A 79 -13.60 -8.28 -12.19
N PRO A 80 -14.29 -9.35 -11.74
CA PRO A 80 -13.64 -10.44 -11.03
C PRO A 80 -12.49 -11.10 -11.80
N ALA A 81 -12.46 -11.00 -13.14
CA ALA A 81 -11.37 -11.51 -13.95
C ALA A 81 -10.08 -10.67 -13.83
N ASP A 82 -10.17 -9.42 -13.37
CA ASP A 82 -9.03 -8.51 -13.23
C ASP A 82 -8.36 -8.61 -11.86
N LEU A 83 -9.00 -9.27 -10.88
CA LEU A 83 -8.54 -9.43 -9.50
C LEU A 83 -8.57 -10.91 -9.13
N SER A 84 -7.41 -11.56 -9.05
CA SER A 84 -7.33 -12.98 -8.71
C SER A 84 -6.41 -13.23 -7.52
N VAL A 85 -6.90 -14.01 -6.55
CA VAL A 85 -6.07 -14.47 -5.43
C VAL A 85 -5.13 -15.55 -5.95
N VAL A 86 -3.83 -15.27 -5.89
CA VAL A 86 -2.78 -16.18 -6.35
C VAL A 86 -2.32 -17.11 -5.23
N SER A 87 -2.27 -16.61 -4.00
CA SER A 87 -1.93 -17.42 -2.83
C SER A 87 -2.49 -16.80 -1.55
N SER A 88 -2.73 -17.66 -0.56
CA SER A 88 -3.16 -17.27 0.79
C SER A 88 -2.34 -18.05 1.80
N GLU A 89 -1.72 -17.36 2.75
CA GLU A 89 -0.94 -17.99 3.81
C GLU A 89 -1.34 -17.44 5.20
N PRO A 90 -1.51 -18.30 6.21
CA PRO A 90 -1.79 -17.84 7.56
C PRO A 90 -0.57 -17.08 8.10
N VAL A 91 -0.82 -15.97 8.79
CA VAL A 91 0.23 -15.20 9.46
C VAL A 91 0.44 -15.74 10.86
N ASP A 92 1.63 -16.30 11.12
CA ASP A 92 2.08 -16.62 12.47
C ASP A 92 2.75 -15.39 13.10
N TRP A 93 1.97 -14.65 13.89
CA TRP A 93 2.45 -13.46 14.60
C TRP A 93 3.45 -13.78 15.70
N ASP A 94 3.43 -14.99 16.27
CA ASP A 94 4.38 -15.39 17.31
C ASP A 94 5.75 -15.65 16.69
N ASP A 95 5.77 -16.38 15.57
CA ASP A 95 6.97 -16.61 14.79
C ASP A 95 7.57 -15.31 14.25
N TRP A 96 6.74 -14.46 13.64
CA TRP A 96 7.19 -13.16 13.14
C TRP A 96 7.82 -12.30 14.24
N ARG A 97 7.21 -12.24 15.43
CA ARG A 97 7.76 -11.50 16.57
C ARG A 97 9.12 -12.06 17.00
N ARG A 98 9.25 -13.38 17.14
CA ARG A 98 10.52 -14.04 17.51
C ARG A 98 11.63 -13.72 16.50
N ARG A 99 11.36 -13.83 15.20
CA ARG A 99 12.34 -13.50 14.14
C ARG A 99 12.76 -12.03 14.20
N ARG A 100 11.80 -11.11 14.30
CA ARG A 100 12.08 -9.67 14.38
C ARG A 100 12.93 -9.29 15.60
N ASP A 101 12.68 -9.90 16.75
CA ASP A 101 13.47 -9.63 17.97
C ASP A 101 14.89 -10.20 17.87
N ALA A 102 15.07 -11.37 17.25
CA ALA A 102 16.39 -11.93 16.98
C ALA A 102 17.22 -11.04 16.04
N GLU A 103 16.61 -10.54 14.95
CA GLU A 103 17.25 -9.60 14.01
C GLU A 103 17.69 -8.29 14.70
N ARG A 104 16.85 -7.75 15.60
CA ARG A 104 17.18 -6.55 16.39
C ARG A 104 18.39 -6.78 17.29
N ARG A 105 18.47 -7.93 17.97
CA ARG A 105 19.62 -8.27 18.83
C ARG A 105 20.92 -8.41 18.02
N GLN A 106 20.85 -9.00 16.83
CA GLN A 106 22.00 -9.12 15.93
C GLN A 106 22.48 -7.76 15.38
N ARG A 107 21.57 -6.81 15.15
CA ARG A 107 21.92 -5.45 14.72
C ARG A 107 22.45 -4.57 15.87
N GLY A 108 21.95 -4.77 17.09
CA GLY A 108 22.42 -4.04 18.29
C GLY A 108 23.74 -4.55 18.87
N GLY A 109 24.20 -5.74 18.49
CA GLY A 109 25.49 -6.32 18.91
C GLY A 109 26.67 -6.01 17.98
N LYS A 110 26.45 -5.23 16.91
CA LYS A 110 27.50 -4.70 16.05
C LYS A 110 27.66 -3.20 16.33
N SER A 111 28.29 -2.86 17.45
CA SER A 111 28.85 -1.54 17.72
C SER A 111 30.29 -1.69 18.19
#